data_AF-A0A657K0A5-F1
#
_entry.id   AF-A0A657K0A5-F1
#
_cell.length_a   1.000
_cell.length_b   1.000
_cell.length_c   1.000
_cell.angle_alpha   90.00
_cell.angle_beta   90.00
_cell.angle_gamma   90.00
#
_symmetry.space_group_name_H-M   'P 1'
#
loop_
_entity.id
_entity.type
_entity.pdbx_description
1 polymer ?
#
loop_
_entity_poly.entity_id
_entity_poly.type
_entity_poly.pdbx_seq_one_letter_code
_entity_poly.pdbx_strand_id
1 'polypeptide(L)'
;MVSAGITFNDIHMVLPLDSDSISLNDLITQGKWGDDDGDGQGAGGVTASGSISLAIKDKDGTTVSRGDTLNLCKAPYKVTLSSTGGNLVTQYGVPNSSTFSGGTVDYYITLPSRPVICSVRPNLTVGGSNFAGPSNIWSPTKGFLVQSTNPSSYDKNFPTTGADGLYFDLDIGGIDASQLRWTVNTSGSLGATVRWTSPLTGTFRDPRGNTVRADDWIRNKSKITRVTLHGPEARSQWSNSNPFQITVPSLPQTFELVGSDGRGHEVRYGFVLRQWFVHRGGEYEPGSNQIVWCNSLGYRMSRVSDLTNAKCGVDNTRFPCVNGIDGAAPRSSLNNYMRHIGAGFFTEWGNMYNYADVGFVNYYYWTSGATGSSGFSVDSNGGNVFSYSASNGYSAVCTAP
;
A
#
# COMPACT_ATOMS: atom_id res chain seq x y z
N MET A 1 19.93 -19.86 -10.24
CA MET A 1 20.57 -18.68 -9.61
C MET A 1 19.80 -17.45 -10.04
N VAL A 2 19.10 -16.78 -9.13
CA VAL A 2 18.59 -15.43 -9.40
C VAL A 2 19.73 -14.51 -9.00
N SER A 3 20.28 -13.77 -9.97
CA SER A 3 21.31 -12.77 -9.71
C SER A 3 20.84 -11.81 -8.61
N ALA A 4 21.73 -11.47 -7.68
CA ALA A 4 21.58 -10.28 -6.86
C ALA A 4 21.31 -9.07 -7.77
N GLY A 5 20.55 -8.11 -7.24
CA GLY A 5 19.83 -7.03 -7.93
C GLY A 5 20.37 -6.57 -9.28
N ILE A 6 19.57 -6.79 -10.34
CA ILE A 6 19.82 -6.24 -11.69
C ILE A 6 19.67 -4.71 -11.63
N THR A 7 20.55 -4.00 -12.31
CA THR A 7 20.60 -2.53 -12.39
C THR A 7 20.70 -2.08 -13.86
N PHE A 8 20.65 -0.77 -14.12
CA PHE A 8 20.95 -0.24 -15.46
C PHE A 8 22.46 -0.17 -15.77
N ASN A 9 23.33 -0.34 -14.76
CA ASN A 9 24.77 -0.53 -15.00
C ASN A 9 25.06 -1.84 -15.74
N ASP A 10 24.15 -2.81 -15.69
CA ASP A 10 24.25 -4.08 -16.43
C ASP A 10 23.95 -3.91 -17.94
N ILE A 11 23.46 -2.73 -18.36
CA ILE A 11 23.26 -2.39 -19.77
C ILE A 11 24.49 -1.64 -20.27
N HIS A 12 25.14 -2.21 -21.28
CA HIS A 12 26.27 -1.56 -21.94
C HIS A 12 25.81 -0.30 -22.69
N MET A 13 26.31 0.86 -22.27
CA MET A 13 26.02 2.17 -22.87
C MET A 13 27.32 2.92 -23.17
N VAL A 14 27.27 3.84 -24.13
CA VAL A 14 28.41 4.72 -24.45
C VAL A 14 28.67 5.76 -23.34
N LEU A 15 27.68 6.02 -22.49
CA LEU A 15 27.79 6.94 -21.37
C LEU A 15 28.59 6.31 -20.21
N PRO A 16 29.49 7.08 -19.55
CA PRO A 16 30.19 6.65 -18.34
C PRO A 16 29.21 6.19 -17.24
N LEU A 17 29.61 5.23 -16.41
CA LEU A 17 28.74 4.67 -15.36
C LEU A 17 28.24 5.73 -14.38
N ASP A 18 29.08 6.70 -14.04
CA ASP A 18 28.81 7.75 -13.06
C ASP A 18 28.33 9.07 -13.68
N SER A 19 27.96 9.05 -14.98
CA SER A 19 27.48 10.24 -15.67
C SER A 19 26.26 9.95 -16.54
N ASP A 20 25.27 10.83 -16.45
CA ASP A 20 24.09 10.83 -17.30
C ASP A 20 24.29 11.63 -18.59
N SER A 21 25.51 12.13 -18.86
CA SER A 21 25.84 12.84 -20.09
C SER A 21 27.31 12.65 -20.50
N ILE A 22 27.58 12.75 -21.80
CA ILE A 22 28.93 12.76 -22.37
C ILE A 22 28.98 13.68 -23.59
N SER A 23 30.07 14.43 -23.75
CA SER A 23 30.25 15.25 -24.95
C SER A 23 30.63 14.37 -26.14
N LEU A 24 30.20 14.76 -27.35
CA LEU A 24 30.57 14.04 -28.57
C LEU A 24 32.09 14.12 -28.83
N ASN A 25 32.74 15.20 -28.39
CA ASN A 25 34.18 15.33 -28.46
C ASN A 25 34.90 14.30 -27.57
N ASP A 26 34.37 14.00 -26.38
CA ASP A 26 34.95 12.98 -25.50
C ASP A 26 34.81 11.58 -26.10
N LEU A 27 33.73 11.31 -26.84
CA LEU A 27 33.59 10.05 -27.57
C LEU A 27 34.64 9.92 -28.67
N ILE A 28 34.94 11.02 -29.37
CA ILE A 28 35.99 11.06 -30.38
C ILE A 28 37.36 10.79 -29.76
N THR A 29 37.70 11.45 -28.66
CA THR A 29 38.99 11.25 -27.98
C THR A 29 39.14 9.84 -27.40
N GLN A 30 38.03 9.17 -27.09
CA GLN A 30 37.98 7.75 -26.70
C GLN A 30 38.02 6.76 -27.87
N GLY A 31 38.13 7.23 -29.11
CA GLY A 31 38.16 6.38 -30.30
C GLY A 31 36.82 5.73 -30.64
N LYS A 32 35.69 6.31 -30.20
CA LYS A 32 34.33 5.83 -30.52
C LYS A 32 33.81 6.43 -31.84
N TRP A 33 34.64 6.40 -32.88
CA TRP A 33 34.36 6.93 -34.21
C TRP A 33 35.15 6.15 -35.27
N GLY A 34 34.82 6.35 -36.54
CA GLY A 34 35.50 5.74 -37.68
C GLY A 34 35.75 6.76 -38.79
N ASP A 35 36.82 6.53 -39.54
CA ASP A 35 37.33 7.40 -40.61
C ASP A 35 37.80 6.51 -41.76
N ASP A 36 37.05 6.53 -42.86
CA ASP A 36 37.27 5.64 -44.00
C ASP A 36 38.32 6.17 -44.98
N ASP A 37 38.50 7.49 -45.08
CA ASP A 37 39.41 8.14 -46.04
C ASP A 37 40.65 8.77 -45.37
N GLY A 38 40.69 8.81 -44.04
CA GLY A 38 41.88 9.15 -43.25
C GLY A 38 42.07 10.64 -43.00
N ASP A 39 41.05 11.46 -43.25
CA ASP A 39 41.10 12.92 -43.16
C ASP A 39 41.00 13.48 -41.73
N GLY A 40 40.64 12.61 -40.77
CA GLY A 40 40.48 12.90 -39.34
C GLY A 40 41.62 12.39 -38.47
N GLN A 41 42.63 11.74 -39.06
CA GLN A 41 43.72 11.12 -38.30
C GLN A 41 44.67 12.15 -37.65
N GLY A 42 45.24 11.79 -36.48
CA GLY A 42 46.18 12.62 -35.73
C GLY A 42 45.54 13.41 -34.57
N ALA A 43 46.39 14.01 -33.73
CA ALA A 43 45.92 14.78 -32.57
C ALA A 43 45.20 16.06 -33.05
N GLY A 44 43.89 16.15 -32.79
CA GLY A 44 43.06 17.26 -33.24
C GLY A 44 42.63 17.18 -34.72
N GLY A 45 42.83 16.03 -35.38
CA GLY A 45 42.42 15.81 -36.76
C GLY A 45 40.90 15.83 -36.95
N VAL A 46 40.14 15.53 -35.90
CA VAL A 46 38.67 15.64 -35.86
C VAL A 46 38.20 16.21 -34.52
N THR A 47 37.16 17.04 -34.56
CA THR A 47 36.45 17.55 -33.38
C THR A 47 34.94 17.49 -33.60
N ALA A 48 34.19 17.31 -32.51
CA ALA A 48 32.72 17.39 -32.56
C ALA A 48 32.17 18.28 -31.45
N SER A 49 31.11 19.03 -31.75
CA SER A 49 30.30 19.69 -30.74
C SER A 49 29.03 18.92 -30.45
N GLY A 50 28.46 19.16 -29.27
CA GLY A 50 27.23 18.53 -28.81
C GLY A 50 27.47 17.44 -27.76
N SER A 51 26.38 16.82 -27.32
CA SER A 51 26.40 15.84 -26.23
C SER A 51 25.27 14.84 -26.36
N ILE A 52 25.49 13.67 -25.75
CA ILE A 52 24.48 12.64 -25.54
C ILE A 52 24.15 12.63 -24.06
N SER A 53 22.86 12.56 -23.73
CA SER A 53 22.34 12.51 -22.37
C SER A 53 21.36 11.36 -22.19
N LEU A 54 21.27 10.88 -20.95
CA LEU A 54 20.46 9.76 -20.49
C LEU A 54 19.53 10.24 -19.39
N ALA A 55 18.25 9.88 -19.48
CA ALA A 55 17.32 10.02 -18.37
C ALA A 55 16.56 8.72 -18.17
N ILE A 56 16.50 8.24 -16.93
CA ILE A 56 15.80 7.00 -16.59
C ILE A 56 14.69 7.34 -15.60
N LYS A 57 13.48 6.89 -15.90
CA LYS A 57 12.32 7.04 -15.03
C LYS A 57 11.61 5.71 -14.81
N ASP A 58 11.07 5.50 -13.62
CA ASP A 58 10.16 4.39 -13.36
C ASP A 58 8.76 4.64 -13.94
N LYS A 59 7.87 3.65 -13.83
CA LYS A 59 6.48 3.72 -14.32
C LYS A 59 5.66 4.85 -13.70
N ASP A 60 6.06 5.31 -12.51
CA ASP A 60 5.39 6.37 -11.78
C ASP A 60 6.02 7.75 -12.09
N GLY A 61 7.06 7.79 -12.95
CA GLY A 61 7.73 9.00 -13.41
C GLY A 61 8.89 9.47 -12.52
N THR A 62 9.27 8.68 -11.50
CA THR A 62 10.37 8.99 -10.58
C THR A 62 11.70 8.75 -11.27
N THR A 63 12.66 9.68 -11.13
CA THR A 63 14.03 9.48 -11.64
C THR A 63 14.70 8.30 -10.93
N VAL A 64 15.41 7.49 -11.71
CA VAL A 64 16.12 6.29 -11.24
C VAL A 64 17.58 6.42 -11.64
N SER A 65 18.48 6.20 -10.69
CA SER A 65 19.92 6.19 -10.98
C SER A 65 20.33 4.87 -11.62
N ARG A 66 21.41 4.87 -12.42
CA ARG A 66 21.83 3.66 -13.12
C ARG A 66 22.21 2.50 -12.19
N GLY A 67 22.74 2.83 -11.02
CA GLY A 67 23.11 1.87 -9.97
C GLY A 67 21.96 1.38 -9.10
N ASP A 68 20.74 1.92 -9.27
CA ASP A 68 19.59 1.49 -8.48
C ASP A 68 19.17 0.07 -8.87
N THR A 69 18.88 -0.76 -7.86
CA THR A 69 18.30 -2.08 -8.09
C THR A 69 16.91 -1.95 -8.69
N LEU A 70 16.71 -2.62 -9.83
CA LEU A 70 15.43 -2.63 -10.53
C LEU A 70 14.40 -3.48 -9.78
N ASN A 71 13.15 -3.03 -9.84
CA ASN A 71 12.02 -3.66 -9.21
C ASN A 71 10.86 -3.74 -10.21
N LEU A 72 10.30 -4.93 -10.36
CA LEU A 72 9.19 -5.19 -11.29
C LEU A 72 7.93 -4.38 -10.94
N CYS A 73 7.77 -3.98 -9.68
CA CYS A 73 6.71 -3.08 -9.21
C CYS A 73 6.89 -1.61 -9.58
N LYS A 74 8.07 -1.26 -10.10
CA LYS A 74 8.40 0.06 -10.66
C LYS A 74 8.55 0.01 -12.18
N ALA A 75 8.48 -1.18 -12.78
CA ALA A 75 8.56 -1.39 -14.23
C ALA A 75 7.20 -1.16 -14.94
N PRO A 76 7.18 -0.87 -16.24
CA PRO A 76 8.33 -0.68 -17.11
C PRO A 76 9.05 0.64 -16.80
N TYR A 77 10.36 0.64 -16.98
CA TYR A 77 11.18 1.83 -16.87
C TYR A 77 11.31 2.49 -18.23
N LYS A 78 11.19 3.81 -18.25
CA LYS A 78 11.40 4.64 -19.43
C LYS A 78 12.85 5.12 -19.44
N VAL A 79 13.61 4.72 -20.46
CA VAL A 79 14.97 5.18 -20.72
C VAL A 79 14.92 6.12 -21.92
N THR A 80 15.21 7.40 -21.68
CA THR A 80 15.27 8.43 -22.70
C THR A 80 16.73 8.71 -23.03
N LEU A 81 17.10 8.55 -24.30
CA LEU A 81 18.39 8.97 -24.83
C LEU A 81 18.18 10.20 -25.72
N SER A 82 18.92 11.26 -25.46
CA SER A 82 18.83 12.52 -26.18
C SER A 82 20.21 12.98 -26.65
N SER A 83 20.32 13.37 -27.92
CA SER A 83 21.49 14.04 -28.47
C SER A 83 21.15 15.48 -28.80
N THR A 84 22.07 16.40 -28.51
CA THR A 84 21.99 17.76 -29.08
C THR A 84 22.35 17.72 -30.56
N GLY A 85 22.00 18.78 -31.29
CA GLY A 85 22.65 19.04 -32.58
C GLY A 85 24.10 19.46 -32.36
N GLY A 86 24.85 19.53 -33.45
CA GLY A 86 26.25 19.89 -33.41
C GLY A 86 26.89 19.97 -34.79
N ASN A 87 28.21 20.08 -34.78
CA ASN A 87 29.06 20.04 -35.95
C ASN A 87 30.18 19.01 -35.76
N LEU A 88 30.62 18.44 -36.87
CA LEU A 88 31.78 17.58 -36.95
C LEU A 88 32.75 18.23 -37.92
N VAL A 89 33.97 18.49 -37.45
CA VAL A 89 34.99 19.25 -38.17
C VAL A 89 36.24 18.39 -38.30
N THR A 90 36.71 18.20 -39.53
CA THR A 90 37.98 17.52 -39.83
C THR A 90 39.02 18.54 -40.31
N GLN A 91 40.30 18.20 -40.18
CA GLN A 91 41.38 19.08 -40.63
C GLN A 91 41.54 19.06 -42.17
N TYR A 92 41.35 17.90 -42.80
CA TYR A 92 41.69 17.68 -44.20
C TYR A 92 40.49 17.40 -45.12
N GLY A 93 39.29 17.24 -44.57
CA GLY A 93 38.09 16.92 -45.33
C GLY A 93 37.63 18.01 -46.27
N VAL A 94 36.91 17.63 -47.33
CA VAL A 94 36.29 18.56 -48.29
C VAL A 94 34.84 18.13 -48.56
N PRO A 95 33.83 18.83 -48.00
CA PRO A 95 33.94 19.95 -47.06
C PRO A 95 34.49 19.52 -45.70
N ASN A 96 35.22 20.42 -45.01
CA ASN A 96 35.89 20.12 -43.73
C ASN A 96 34.96 20.18 -42.51
N SER A 97 33.66 20.42 -42.72
CA SER A 97 32.68 20.55 -41.66
C SER A 97 31.32 20.10 -42.13
N SER A 98 30.61 19.41 -41.25
CA SER A 98 29.22 19.03 -41.43
C SER A 98 28.43 19.32 -40.16
N THR A 99 27.13 19.56 -40.30
CA THR A 99 26.22 19.76 -39.17
C THR A 99 25.23 18.61 -39.08
N PHE A 100 24.79 18.31 -37.86
CA PHE A 100 23.75 17.33 -37.60
C PHE A 100 22.74 17.89 -36.60
N SER A 101 21.49 17.46 -36.73
CA SER A 101 20.41 17.80 -35.81
C SER A 101 20.43 16.87 -34.60
N GLY A 102 19.95 17.39 -33.47
CA GLY A 102 19.69 16.57 -32.29
C GLY A 102 18.51 15.62 -32.49
N GLY A 103 18.37 14.68 -31.57
CA GLY A 103 17.32 13.67 -31.59
C GLY A 103 17.00 13.17 -30.19
N THR A 104 15.85 12.56 -30.01
CA THR A 104 15.45 11.92 -28.76
C THR A 104 14.68 10.64 -29.04
N VAL A 105 15.00 9.59 -28.30
CA VAL A 105 14.34 8.28 -28.39
C VAL A 105 14.04 7.75 -26.99
N ASP A 106 12.89 7.09 -26.87
CA ASP A 106 12.45 6.46 -25.64
C ASP A 106 12.45 4.93 -25.80
N TYR A 107 13.10 4.25 -24.86
CA TYR A 107 13.03 2.80 -24.70
C TYR A 107 12.25 2.46 -23.43
N TYR A 108 11.46 1.39 -23.48
CA TYR A 108 10.75 0.86 -22.31
C TYR A 108 11.33 -0.48 -21.93
N ILE A 109 11.94 -0.56 -20.75
CA ILE A 109 12.68 -1.73 -20.27
C ILE A 109 11.95 -2.32 -19.07
N THR A 110 11.76 -3.64 -19.09
CA THR A 110 11.16 -4.40 -17.99
C THR A 110 12.04 -5.58 -17.62
N LEU A 111 11.92 -6.03 -16.38
CA LEU A 111 12.50 -7.27 -15.88
C LEU A 111 11.76 -8.48 -16.48
N PRO A 112 12.38 -9.67 -16.50
CA PRO A 112 11.71 -10.90 -16.91
C PRO A 112 10.36 -11.10 -16.20
N SER A 113 9.32 -11.34 -16.98
CA SER A 113 7.93 -11.45 -16.50
C SER A 113 7.77 -12.61 -15.52
N ARG A 114 7.61 -12.27 -14.23
CA ARG A 114 7.19 -13.17 -13.16
C ARG A 114 6.15 -12.45 -12.31
N PRO A 115 5.17 -13.16 -11.73
CA PRO A 115 4.20 -12.52 -10.85
C PRO A 115 4.89 -11.97 -9.60
N VAL A 116 4.56 -10.72 -9.26
CA VAL A 116 4.98 -10.09 -8.01
C VAL A 116 3.78 -9.36 -7.41
N ILE A 117 3.69 -9.33 -6.08
CA ILE A 117 2.71 -8.48 -5.37
C ILE A 117 3.44 -7.25 -4.87
N CYS A 118 3.04 -6.10 -5.37
CA CYS A 118 3.73 -4.82 -5.17
C CYS A 118 3.25 -4.09 -3.93
N SER A 119 1.95 -4.14 -3.71
CA SER A 119 1.31 -3.60 -2.52
C SER A 119 -0.02 -4.32 -2.30
N VAL A 120 -0.59 -4.11 -1.14
CA VAL A 120 -1.94 -4.54 -0.78
C VAL A 120 -2.76 -3.32 -0.40
N ARG A 121 -3.93 -3.21 -1.01
CA ARG A 121 -4.75 -2.01 -0.99
C ARG A 121 -6.03 -2.25 -0.19
N PRO A 122 -6.06 -1.89 1.10
CA PRO A 122 -7.33 -1.64 1.79
C PRO A 122 -7.97 -0.35 1.26
N ASN A 123 -9.02 0.13 1.93
CA ASN A 123 -9.55 1.47 1.68
C ASN A 123 -8.44 2.53 1.78
N LEU A 124 -8.27 3.36 0.75
CA LEU A 124 -7.26 4.43 0.70
C LEU A 124 -7.78 5.80 1.20
N THR A 125 -9.08 5.89 1.46
CA THR A 125 -9.72 7.10 2.03
C THR A 125 -9.01 7.45 3.34
N VAL A 126 -8.65 8.72 3.49
CA VAL A 126 -7.93 9.23 4.67
C VAL A 126 -6.59 8.49 4.90
N GLY A 127 -5.80 8.30 3.83
CA GLY A 127 -4.45 7.74 3.90
C GLY A 127 -3.34 8.68 3.44
N GLY A 128 -3.64 9.97 3.22
CA GLY A 128 -2.67 10.98 2.76
C GLY A 128 -2.32 11.99 3.85
N SER A 129 -1.35 12.88 3.55
CA SER A 129 -0.96 14.00 4.41
C SER A 129 -0.72 13.56 5.86
N ASN A 130 -1.43 14.14 6.84
CA ASN A 130 -1.30 13.86 8.27
C ASN A 130 -1.71 12.44 8.70
N PHE A 131 -2.31 11.66 7.80
CA PHE A 131 -2.69 10.27 8.01
C PHE A 131 -1.74 9.29 7.32
N ALA A 132 -0.81 9.79 6.49
CA ALA A 132 0.13 8.95 5.79
C ALA A 132 1.10 8.29 6.77
N GLY A 133 1.29 6.98 6.59
CA GLY A 133 2.35 6.23 7.25
C GLY A 133 3.72 6.52 6.66
N PRO A 134 4.79 5.93 7.23
CA PRO A 134 6.12 5.93 6.65
C PRO A 134 6.10 5.39 5.21
N SER A 135 6.88 6.00 4.31
CA SER A 135 6.87 5.68 2.87
C SER A 135 7.37 4.27 2.55
N ASN A 136 8.07 3.61 3.47
CA ASN A 136 8.48 2.21 3.38
C ASN A 136 7.39 1.21 3.84
N ILE A 137 6.30 1.70 4.44
CA ILE A 137 5.17 0.90 4.92
C ILE A 137 3.91 1.19 4.11
N TRP A 138 3.64 2.47 3.81
CA TRP A 138 2.39 2.92 3.24
C TRP A 138 2.61 3.86 2.03
N SER A 139 1.84 3.61 0.98
CA SER A 139 1.68 4.50 -0.17
C SER A 139 0.24 5.05 -0.21
N PRO A 140 0.03 6.37 -0.22
CA PRO A 140 -1.30 6.96 -0.30
C PRO A 140 -2.12 6.55 -1.53
N THR A 141 -1.46 6.09 -2.60
CA THR A 141 -2.10 5.68 -3.86
C THR A 141 -2.14 4.17 -4.07
N LYS A 142 -1.26 3.40 -3.39
CA LYS A 142 -1.12 1.95 -3.60
C LYS A 142 -1.48 1.10 -2.39
N GLY A 143 -1.55 1.66 -1.18
CA GLY A 143 -1.82 0.94 0.07
C GLY A 143 -0.55 0.51 0.81
N PHE A 144 -0.62 -0.58 1.56
CA PHE A 144 0.51 -1.12 2.29
C PHE A 144 1.52 -1.80 1.36
N LEU A 145 2.79 -1.49 1.51
CA LEU A 145 3.87 -2.16 0.81
C LEU A 145 4.12 -3.54 1.43
N VAL A 146 4.41 -4.54 0.59
CA VAL A 146 4.76 -5.88 1.06
C VAL A 146 6.07 -5.81 1.84
N GLN A 147 6.05 -6.20 3.13
CA GLN A 147 7.22 -6.15 4.00
C GLN A 147 8.09 -7.42 3.87
N SER A 148 7.47 -8.58 3.64
CA SER A 148 8.19 -9.82 3.38
C SER A 148 7.34 -10.85 2.63
N THR A 149 7.96 -11.67 1.80
CA THR A 149 7.34 -12.88 1.22
C THR A 149 7.83 -14.17 1.88
N ASN A 150 8.76 -14.07 2.85
CA ASN A 150 9.24 -15.21 3.62
C ASN A 150 8.18 -15.60 4.68
N PRO A 151 7.73 -16.87 4.71
CA PRO A 151 6.76 -17.34 5.70
C PRO A 151 7.10 -17.00 7.16
N SER A 152 8.38 -17.00 7.53
CA SER A 152 8.81 -16.67 8.90
C SER A 152 8.66 -15.19 9.28
N SER A 153 8.24 -14.34 8.35
CA SER A 153 8.08 -12.89 8.54
C SER A 153 6.72 -12.36 8.05
N TYR A 154 5.73 -13.25 7.86
CA TYR A 154 4.37 -12.85 7.52
C TYR A 154 3.70 -12.00 8.59
N ASP A 155 4.18 -12.07 9.83
CA ASP A 155 3.69 -11.26 10.94
C ASP A 155 3.96 -9.75 10.75
N LYS A 156 4.83 -9.36 9.81
CA LYS A 156 5.13 -7.97 9.45
C LYS A 156 4.19 -7.38 8.39
N ASN A 157 3.42 -8.21 7.70
CA ASN A 157 2.54 -7.77 6.62
C ASN A 157 1.16 -7.37 7.14
N PHE A 158 0.49 -6.49 6.39
CA PHE A 158 -0.92 -6.21 6.56
C PHE A 158 -1.78 -7.39 6.05
N PRO A 159 -2.93 -7.72 6.64
CA PRO A 159 -3.43 -7.20 7.90
C PRO A 159 -2.92 -7.98 9.12
N THR A 160 -2.86 -7.31 10.28
CA THR A 160 -2.74 -7.95 11.59
C THR A 160 -4.06 -7.97 12.36
N THR A 161 -5.08 -7.27 11.86
CA THR A 161 -6.42 -7.17 12.45
C THR A 161 -7.47 -7.55 11.40
N GLY A 162 -8.62 -8.08 11.80
CA GLY A 162 -9.66 -8.44 10.84
C GLY A 162 -11.06 -8.45 11.42
N ALA A 163 -12.05 -8.45 10.54
CA ALA A 163 -13.46 -8.66 10.82
C ALA A 163 -14.09 -9.35 9.61
N ASP A 164 -15.24 -9.98 9.81
CA ASP A 164 -15.93 -10.69 8.73
C ASP A 164 -16.29 -9.74 7.58
N GLY A 165 -16.14 -10.20 6.35
CA GLY A 165 -16.46 -9.45 5.15
C GLY A 165 -15.45 -8.36 4.77
N LEU A 166 -14.48 -8.01 5.62
CA LEU A 166 -13.44 -7.04 5.25
C LEU A 166 -12.59 -7.55 4.09
N TYR A 167 -12.19 -6.61 3.22
CA TYR A 167 -11.47 -6.95 2.00
C TYR A 167 -10.36 -5.97 1.66
N PHE A 168 -9.36 -6.47 0.96
CA PHE A 168 -8.27 -5.68 0.39
C PHE A 168 -7.88 -6.25 -0.97
N ASP A 169 -7.24 -5.44 -1.80
CA ASP A 169 -6.88 -5.82 -3.16
C ASP A 169 -5.37 -5.99 -3.30
N LEU A 170 -4.93 -7.06 -3.97
CA LEU A 170 -3.52 -7.27 -4.30
C LEU A 170 -3.18 -6.47 -5.58
N ASP A 171 -2.16 -5.62 -5.50
CA ASP A 171 -1.55 -4.99 -6.68
C ASP A 171 -0.50 -5.92 -7.26
N ILE A 172 -0.80 -6.53 -8.42
CA ILE A 172 0.02 -7.58 -9.02
C ILE A 172 0.73 -7.02 -10.25
N GLY A 173 2.06 -7.13 -10.25
CA GLY A 173 2.91 -6.73 -11.35
C GLY A 173 3.51 -7.92 -12.11
N GLY A 174 4.10 -7.61 -13.27
CA GLY A 174 4.91 -8.56 -14.05
C GLY A 174 4.15 -9.47 -15.01
N ILE A 175 2.88 -9.77 -14.71
CA ILE A 175 1.98 -10.57 -15.55
C ILE A 175 0.55 -10.02 -15.49
N ASP A 176 -0.34 -10.55 -16.33
CA ASP A 176 -1.78 -10.36 -16.16
C ASP A 176 -2.29 -11.19 -14.97
N ALA A 177 -2.81 -10.50 -13.96
CA ALA A 177 -3.36 -11.10 -12.74
C ALA A 177 -4.50 -12.10 -13.01
N SER A 178 -5.20 -12.00 -14.15
CA SER A 178 -6.26 -12.93 -14.53
C SER A 178 -5.77 -14.37 -14.75
N GLN A 179 -4.46 -14.54 -14.97
CA GLN A 179 -3.81 -15.83 -15.19
C GLN A 179 -3.59 -16.62 -13.89
N LEU A 180 -3.65 -15.95 -12.74
CA LEU A 180 -3.35 -16.57 -11.44
C LEU A 180 -4.56 -17.32 -10.88
N ARG A 181 -4.31 -18.57 -10.50
CA ARG A 181 -5.24 -19.40 -9.71
C ARG A 181 -4.77 -19.42 -8.26
N TRP A 182 -5.69 -19.20 -7.34
CA TRP A 182 -5.36 -18.96 -5.94
C TRP A 182 -5.72 -20.14 -5.04
N THR A 183 -4.78 -20.48 -4.16
CA THR A 183 -5.00 -21.34 -3.00
C THR A 183 -4.80 -20.52 -1.74
N VAL A 184 -5.66 -20.73 -0.73
CA VAL A 184 -5.58 -20.07 0.58
C VAL A 184 -5.29 -21.13 1.62
N ASN A 185 -4.14 -21.00 2.27
CA ASN A 185 -3.76 -21.83 3.42
C ASN A 185 -3.95 -20.99 4.68
N THR A 186 -4.64 -21.54 5.68
CA THR A 186 -4.85 -20.92 6.99
C THR A 186 -4.43 -21.90 8.09
N SER A 187 -3.81 -21.39 9.16
CA SER A 187 -3.42 -22.21 10.31
C SER A 187 -4.55 -22.43 11.32
N GLY A 188 -5.75 -21.89 11.08
CA GLY A 188 -6.85 -21.94 12.05
C GLY A 188 -8.24 -21.85 11.41
N SER A 189 -9.21 -21.42 12.22
CA SER A 189 -10.64 -21.44 11.87
C SER A 189 -11.12 -20.27 11.01
N LEU A 190 -10.34 -19.20 10.89
CA LEU A 190 -10.68 -18.05 10.06
C LEU A 190 -10.36 -18.36 8.60
N GLY A 191 -11.20 -17.86 7.70
CA GLY A 191 -11.11 -18.09 6.27
C GLY A 191 -10.74 -16.83 5.48
N ALA A 192 -10.30 -17.02 4.24
CA ALA A 192 -10.21 -15.96 3.26
C ALA A 192 -10.53 -16.49 1.87
N THR A 193 -11.03 -15.64 0.99
CA THR A 193 -11.23 -15.95 -0.43
C THR A 193 -10.49 -14.96 -1.29
N VAL A 194 -9.82 -15.43 -2.34
CA VAL A 194 -9.17 -14.57 -3.34
C VAL A 194 -9.94 -14.67 -4.66
N ARG A 195 -10.36 -13.53 -5.22
CA ARG A 195 -11.15 -13.47 -6.45
C ARG A 195 -10.65 -12.39 -7.39
N TRP A 196 -10.54 -12.73 -8.68
CA TRP A 196 -10.38 -11.75 -9.74
C TRP A 196 -11.76 -11.19 -10.12
N THR A 197 -12.04 -9.96 -9.70
CA THR A 197 -13.37 -9.35 -9.78
C THR A 197 -13.30 -7.89 -10.20
N SER A 198 -14.41 -7.32 -10.64
CA SER A 198 -14.53 -5.86 -10.73
C SER A 198 -14.69 -5.26 -9.34
N PRO A 199 -14.13 -4.06 -9.07
CA PRO A 199 -14.51 -3.27 -7.90
C PRO A 199 -16.02 -3.06 -7.88
N LEU A 200 -16.59 -2.98 -6.69
CA LEU A 200 -18.01 -2.73 -6.51
C LEU A 200 -18.39 -1.37 -7.09
N THR A 201 -19.61 -1.28 -7.61
CA THR A 201 -20.18 -0.08 -8.22
C THR A 201 -21.57 0.19 -7.66
N GLY A 202 -22.01 1.44 -7.73
CA GLY A 202 -23.32 1.85 -7.21
C GLY A 202 -23.26 2.17 -5.72
N THR A 203 -24.37 1.94 -5.03
CA THR A 203 -24.53 2.30 -3.62
C THR A 203 -25.13 1.15 -2.81
N PHE A 204 -24.86 1.15 -1.51
CA PHE A 204 -25.50 0.28 -0.52
C PHE A 204 -26.04 1.11 0.64
N ARG A 205 -26.86 0.49 1.49
CA ARG A 205 -27.38 1.10 2.72
C ARG A 205 -26.54 0.61 3.90
N ASP A 206 -26.02 1.53 4.70
CA ASP A 206 -25.42 1.16 5.99
C ASP A 206 -26.53 0.71 6.97
N PRO A 207 -26.18 0.13 8.13
CA PRO A 207 -27.16 -0.26 9.13
C PRO A 207 -28.02 0.87 9.71
N ARG A 208 -27.68 2.15 9.46
CA ARG A 208 -28.48 3.32 9.85
C ARG A 208 -29.31 3.88 8.68
N GLY A 209 -29.30 3.22 7.52
CA GLY A 209 -30.04 3.62 6.33
C GLY A 209 -29.36 4.70 5.49
N ASN A 210 -28.13 5.10 5.79
CA ASN A 210 -27.37 6.05 4.98
C ASN A 210 -26.95 5.43 3.66
N THR A 211 -27.00 6.21 2.58
CA THR A 211 -26.51 5.77 1.27
C THR A 211 -24.99 5.90 1.22
N VAL A 212 -24.31 4.80 0.93
CA VAL A 212 -22.85 4.74 0.81
C VAL A 212 -22.48 4.31 -0.60
N ARG A 213 -21.44 4.93 -1.18
CA ARG A 213 -20.88 4.49 -2.46
C ARG A 213 -19.91 3.35 -2.25
N ALA A 214 -20.11 2.25 -2.97
CA ALA A 214 -19.24 1.09 -2.89
C ALA A 214 -17.91 1.36 -3.62
N ASP A 215 -16.79 0.99 -2.99
CA ASP A 215 -15.43 1.08 -3.56
C ASP A 215 -15.07 2.48 -4.13
N ASP A 216 -15.61 3.55 -3.56
CA ASP A 216 -15.45 4.92 -4.09
C ASP A 216 -13.98 5.39 -4.12
N TRP A 217 -13.12 4.80 -3.27
CA TRP A 217 -11.68 5.06 -3.26
C TRP A 217 -10.93 4.46 -4.46
N ILE A 218 -11.56 3.53 -5.20
CA ILE A 218 -10.98 2.90 -6.38
C ILE A 218 -11.43 3.67 -7.62
N ARG A 219 -10.60 4.62 -8.07
CA ARG A 219 -10.89 5.47 -9.25
C ARG A 219 -10.93 4.66 -10.55
N ASN A 220 -9.94 3.79 -10.78
CA ASN A 220 -9.93 2.90 -11.94
C ASN A 220 -10.73 1.63 -11.62
N LYS A 221 -11.89 1.47 -12.25
CA LYS A 221 -12.79 0.32 -12.06
C LYS A 221 -12.42 -0.91 -12.89
N SER A 222 -11.18 -0.99 -13.36
CA SER A 222 -10.59 -2.22 -13.92
C SER A 222 -10.60 -3.34 -12.90
N LYS A 223 -10.57 -4.60 -13.37
CA LYS A 223 -10.59 -5.77 -12.50
C LYS A 223 -9.38 -5.81 -11.57
N ILE A 224 -9.62 -6.36 -10.38
CA ILE A 224 -8.73 -6.40 -9.22
C ILE A 224 -8.69 -7.82 -8.68
N THR A 225 -7.61 -8.17 -7.99
CA THR A 225 -7.51 -9.41 -7.23
C THR A 225 -7.86 -9.11 -5.77
N ARG A 226 -9.11 -9.37 -5.38
CA ARG A 226 -9.63 -9.07 -4.04
C ARG A 226 -9.49 -10.26 -3.10
N VAL A 227 -8.97 -9.99 -1.92
CA VAL A 227 -8.97 -10.90 -0.76
C VAL A 227 -10.09 -10.46 0.18
N THR A 228 -10.98 -11.37 0.56
CA THR A 228 -12.05 -11.13 1.55
C THR A 228 -11.86 -12.07 2.73
N LEU A 229 -11.88 -11.54 3.95
CA LEU A 229 -11.77 -12.30 5.20
C LEU A 229 -13.13 -12.84 5.62
N HIS A 230 -13.14 -14.04 6.20
CA HIS A 230 -14.33 -14.73 6.68
C HIS A 230 -14.13 -15.24 8.10
N GLY A 231 -15.12 -15.07 8.97
CA GLY A 231 -15.05 -15.53 10.35
C GLY A 231 -16.30 -15.22 11.15
N PRO A 232 -16.23 -15.32 12.48
CA PRO A 232 -17.38 -15.02 13.34
C PRO A 232 -17.83 -13.56 13.20
N GLU A 233 -19.13 -13.36 13.03
CA GLU A 233 -19.81 -12.06 13.06
C GLU A 233 -21.02 -12.08 14.02
N ALA A 234 -21.58 -10.90 14.30
CA ALA A 234 -22.71 -10.73 15.23
C ALA A 234 -23.95 -10.10 14.57
N ARG A 235 -24.02 -10.08 13.24
CA ARG A 235 -25.07 -9.36 12.48
C ARG A 235 -26.49 -9.76 12.86
N SER A 236 -26.74 -11.05 13.06
CA SER A 236 -28.04 -11.57 13.48
C SER A 236 -28.47 -11.15 14.89
N GLN A 237 -27.55 -10.60 15.69
CA GLN A 237 -27.76 -10.26 17.10
C GLN A 237 -27.57 -8.77 17.42
N TRP A 238 -27.42 -7.89 16.42
CA TRP A 238 -27.18 -6.45 16.65
C TRP A 238 -28.25 -5.82 17.55
N SER A 239 -29.52 -6.01 17.23
CA SER A 239 -30.65 -5.45 17.98
C SER A 239 -30.97 -6.19 19.29
N ASN A 240 -30.31 -7.33 19.56
CA ASN A 240 -30.48 -8.04 20.82
C ASN A 240 -29.56 -7.43 21.89
N SER A 241 -30.14 -6.87 22.95
CA SER A 241 -29.40 -6.31 24.09
C SER A 241 -28.66 -7.36 24.91
N ASN A 242 -29.08 -8.62 24.85
CA ASN A 242 -28.49 -9.75 25.55
C ASN A 242 -28.18 -10.87 24.55
N PRO A 243 -27.15 -10.70 23.71
CA PRO A 243 -26.81 -11.66 22.67
C PRO A 243 -26.26 -12.96 23.31
N PHE A 244 -26.38 -14.06 22.57
CA PHE A 244 -25.71 -15.31 22.90
C PHE A 244 -24.25 -15.26 22.46
N GLN A 245 -23.40 -16.01 23.16
CA GLN A 245 -22.01 -16.19 22.77
C GLN A 245 -21.89 -16.65 21.32
N ILE A 246 -20.89 -16.09 20.63
CA ILE A 246 -20.49 -16.52 19.30
C ILE A 246 -19.09 -17.10 19.38
N THR A 247 -18.66 -17.80 18.34
CA THR A 247 -17.31 -18.35 18.27
C THR A 247 -16.25 -17.25 18.46
N VAL A 248 -15.33 -17.48 19.38
CA VAL A 248 -14.13 -16.66 19.58
C VAL A 248 -12.97 -17.39 18.89
N PRO A 249 -12.37 -16.84 17.81
CA PRO A 249 -11.29 -17.51 17.12
C PRO A 249 -10.03 -17.53 18.00
N SER A 250 -9.30 -18.67 18.00
CA SER A 250 -7.96 -18.73 18.60
C SER A 250 -6.99 -17.95 17.72
N LEU A 251 -6.30 -16.97 18.30
CA LEU A 251 -5.34 -16.10 17.61
C LEU A 251 -3.95 -16.21 18.27
N PRO A 252 -2.85 -15.98 17.52
CA PRO A 252 -2.82 -15.56 16.12
C PRO A 252 -3.09 -16.68 15.11
N GLN A 253 -3.55 -16.31 13.90
CA GLN A 253 -3.69 -17.24 12.76
C GLN A 253 -2.91 -16.73 11.56
N THR A 254 -2.13 -17.62 10.94
CA THR A 254 -1.32 -17.31 9.76
C THR A 254 -2.09 -17.68 8.50
N PHE A 255 -2.07 -16.77 7.52
CA PHE A 255 -2.60 -16.96 6.18
C PHE A 255 -1.47 -16.96 5.16
N GLU A 256 -1.51 -17.88 4.20
CA GLU A 256 -0.65 -17.87 3.01
C GLU A 256 -1.53 -18.01 1.76
N LEU A 257 -1.53 -16.96 0.94
CA LEU A 257 -2.19 -16.90 -0.36
C LEU A 257 -1.15 -17.26 -1.42
N VAL A 258 -1.39 -18.34 -2.17
CA VAL A 258 -0.50 -18.82 -3.23
C VAL A 258 -1.21 -18.67 -4.56
N GLY A 259 -0.71 -17.78 -5.42
CA GLY A 259 -1.19 -17.58 -6.78
C GLY A 259 -0.26 -18.25 -7.78
N SER A 260 -0.77 -19.17 -8.60
CA SER A 260 0.00 -19.88 -9.63
C SER A 260 -0.56 -19.61 -11.04
N ASP A 261 0.32 -19.42 -12.02
CA ASP A 261 -0.05 -19.24 -13.43
C ASP A 261 -0.18 -20.58 -14.19
N GLY A 262 0.07 -21.71 -13.52
CA GLY A 262 0.06 -23.05 -14.12
C GLY A 262 1.24 -23.35 -15.06
N ARG A 263 2.18 -22.40 -15.23
CA ARG A 263 3.40 -22.53 -16.05
C ARG A 263 4.67 -22.65 -15.19
N GLY A 264 4.49 -22.87 -13.89
CA GLY A 264 5.56 -22.99 -12.91
C GLY A 264 5.97 -21.66 -12.26
N HIS A 265 5.27 -20.55 -12.53
CA HIS A 265 5.46 -19.32 -11.76
C HIS A 265 4.44 -19.22 -10.64
N GLU A 266 4.92 -18.92 -9.45
CA GLU A 266 4.09 -18.69 -8.26
C GLU A 266 4.42 -17.34 -7.64
N VAL A 267 3.40 -16.74 -7.02
CA VAL A 267 3.54 -15.62 -6.12
C VAL A 267 2.87 -15.95 -4.80
N ARG A 268 3.46 -15.49 -3.70
CA ARG A 268 2.97 -15.73 -2.35
C ARG A 268 2.76 -14.43 -1.62
N TYR A 269 1.67 -14.38 -0.88
CA TYR A 269 1.41 -13.32 0.10
C TYR A 269 0.89 -13.94 1.37
N GLY A 270 1.54 -13.65 2.49
CA GLY A 270 1.04 -14.12 3.77
C GLY A 270 1.02 -13.02 4.82
N PHE A 271 0.14 -13.20 5.78
CA PHE A 271 -0.11 -12.26 6.87
C PHE A 271 -0.55 -13.02 8.11
N VAL A 272 -0.48 -12.38 9.28
CA VAL A 272 -0.86 -13.00 10.56
C VAL A 272 -1.90 -12.14 11.25
N LEU A 273 -3.13 -12.65 11.35
CA LEU A 273 -4.17 -12.02 12.16
C LEU A 273 -3.88 -12.26 13.64
N ARG A 274 -3.74 -11.19 14.40
CA ARG A 274 -3.48 -11.16 15.84
C ARG A 274 -4.72 -10.74 16.64
N GLN A 275 -5.65 -10.02 16.01
CA GLN A 275 -6.90 -9.59 16.61
C GLN A 275 -8.06 -9.75 15.63
N TRP A 276 -9.21 -10.19 16.14
CA TRP A 276 -10.47 -10.32 15.38
C TRP A 276 -11.55 -9.47 16.03
N PHE A 277 -12.27 -8.71 15.22
CA PHE A 277 -13.26 -7.74 15.65
C PHE A 277 -14.66 -8.12 15.19
N VAL A 278 -15.63 -7.86 16.07
CA VAL A 278 -17.07 -7.91 15.78
C VAL A 278 -17.68 -6.59 16.20
N HIS A 279 -18.77 -6.16 15.58
CA HIS A 279 -19.39 -4.87 15.87
C HIS A 279 -20.90 -5.00 15.98
N ARG A 280 -21.55 -3.99 16.58
CA ARG A 280 -23.00 -3.96 16.81
C ARG A 280 -23.77 -3.17 15.74
N GLY A 281 -23.29 -3.21 14.50
CA GLY A 281 -23.91 -2.50 13.38
C GLY A 281 -24.19 -1.03 13.68
N GLY A 282 -25.46 -0.62 13.49
CA GLY A 282 -25.92 0.76 13.66
C GLY A 282 -26.38 1.14 15.06
N GLU A 283 -26.41 0.19 16.00
CA GLU A 283 -26.96 0.40 17.34
C GLU A 283 -26.23 1.50 18.11
N TYR A 284 -27.01 2.38 18.73
CA TYR A 284 -26.53 3.62 19.35
C TYR A 284 -26.88 3.63 20.83
N GLU A 285 -25.96 3.09 21.65
CA GLU A 285 -26.21 2.78 23.05
C GLU A 285 -25.12 3.35 23.97
N PRO A 286 -25.44 3.67 25.24
CA PRO A 286 -24.45 4.10 26.23
C PRO A 286 -23.31 3.08 26.38
N GLY A 287 -22.13 3.58 26.74
CA GLY A 287 -20.92 2.75 26.82
C GLY A 287 -21.07 1.51 27.73
N SER A 288 -21.82 1.63 28.82
CA SER A 288 -22.13 0.49 29.72
C SER A 288 -22.89 -0.63 29.01
N ASN A 289 -23.88 -0.29 28.19
CA ASN A 289 -24.70 -1.25 27.45
C ASN A 289 -23.86 -1.93 26.36
N GLN A 290 -22.97 -1.17 25.72
CA GLN A 290 -22.05 -1.73 24.72
C GLN A 290 -21.03 -2.70 25.34
N ILE A 291 -20.52 -2.39 26.54
CA ILE A 291 -19.64 -3.31 27.29
C ILE A 291 -20.37 -4.62 27.60
N VAL A 292 -21.61 -4.54 28.11
CA VAL A 292 -22.43 -5.73 28.39
C VAL A 292 -22.64 -6.54 27.12
N TRP A 293 -23.00 -5.90 26.01
CA TRP A 293 -23.21 -6.57 24.74
C TRP A 293 -21.95 -7.31 24.24
N CYS A 294 -20.78 -6.65 24.26
CA CYS A 294 -19.52 -7.29 23.89
C CYS A 294 -19.20 -8.50 24.78
N ASN A 295 -19.36 -8.37 26.09
CA ASN A 295 -19.06 -9.44 27.05
C ASN A 295 -19.99 -10.65 26.86
N SER A 296 -21.28 -10.42 26.56
CA SER A 296 -22.26 -11.48 26.30
C SER A 296 -21.93 -12.30 25.05
N LEU A 297 -21.24 -11.71 24.06
CA LEU A 297 -20.73 -12.44 22.88
C LEU A 297 -19.52 -13.34 23.19
N GLY A 298 -18.89 -13.19 24.36
CA GLY A 298 -17.58 -13.77 24.67
C GLY A 298 -16.40 -12.92 24.22
N TYR A 299 -16.66 -11.68 23.80
CA TYR A 299 -15.65 -10.71 23.37
C TYR A 299 -15.46 -9.65 24.47
N ARG A 300 -14.54 -8.71 24.28
CA ARG A 300 -14.40 -7.53 25.14
C ARG A 300 -14.57 -6.24 24.35
N MET A 301 -14.99 -5.19 25.03
CA MET A 301 -15.01 -3.85 24.45
C MET A 301 -13.59 -3.42 24.06
N SER A 302 -13.42 -2.90 22.84
CA SER A 302 -12.11 -2.44 22.33
C SER A 302 -11.56 -1.30 23.18
N ARG A 303 -10.25 -1.27 23.41
CA ARG A 303 -9.52 -0.13 23.99
C ARG A 303 -9.20 0.88 22.89
N VAL A 304 -8.80 2.10 23.26
CA VAL A 304 -8.30 3.09 22.30
C VAL A 304 -7.16 2.51 21.46
N SER A 305 -6.20 1.83 22.09
CA SER A 305 -5.07 1.19 21.41
C SER A 305 -5.46 0.00 20.52
N ASP A 306 -6.61 -0.63 20.71
CA ASP A 306 -7.06 -1.69 19.78
C ASP A 306 -7.55 -1.07 18.46
N LEU A 307 -7.95 0.21 18.46
CA LEU A 307 -8.60 0.85 17.31
C LEU A 307 -7.69 1.84 16.58
N THR A 308 -6.85 2.61 17.28
CA THR A 308 -6.09 3.72 16.69
C THR A 308 -4.71 3.88 17.32
N ASN A 309 -3.76 4.44 16.55
CA ASN A 309 -2.47 4.92 17.05
C ASN A 309 -2.42 6.44 17.28
N ALA A 310 -3.58 7.11 17.36
CA ALA A 310 -3.68 8.51 17.73
C ALA A 310 -2.96 8.79 19.06
N LYS A 311 -2.25 9.92 19.13
CA LYS A 311 -1.45 10.28 20.31
C LYS A 311 -2.27 11.12 21.29
N CYS A 312 -2.34 10.69 22.55
CA CYS A 312 -2.92 11.50 23.62
C CYS A 312 -2.10 12.77 23.88
N GLY A 313 -2.74 13.80 24.45
CA GLY A 313 -2.08 15.01 24.92
C GLY A 313 -1.71 16.02 23.84
N VAL A 314 -1.82 15.66 22.55
CA VAL A 314 -1.70 16.62 21.44
C VAL A 314 -2.92 17.55 21.40
N ASP A 315 -4.11 16.99 21.62
CA ASP A 315 -5.34 17.72 21.85
C ASP A 315 -5.88 17.37 23.24
N ASN A 316 -5.46 18.14 24.24
CA ASN A 316 -5.87 17.92 25.63
C ASN A 316 -7.38 18.14 25.87
N THR A 317 -8.08 18.77 24.94
CA THR A 317 -9.54 18.98 25.08
C THR A 317 -10.31 17.72 24.70
N ARG A 318 -9.86 17.01 23.66
CA ARG A 318 -10.54 15.82 23.13
C ARG A 318 -9.93 14.52 23.61
N PHE A 319 -8.60 14.45 23.71
CA PHE A 319 -7.86 13.26 24.09
C PHE A 319 -6.69 13.56 25.05
N PRO A 320 -6.99 13.96 26.30
CA PRO A 320 -5.95 14.11 27.32
C PRO A 320 -5.35 12.76 27.71
N CYS A 321 -4.05 12.75 28.05
CA CYS A 321 -3.38 11.56 28.57
C CYS A 321 -3.81 11.29 30.02
N VAL A 322 -4.89 10.51 30.21
CA VAL A 322 -5.43 10.16 31.53
C VAL A 322 -5.37 8.66 31.75
N ASN A 323 -5.07 8.24 32.99
CA ASN A 323 -5.09 6.82 33.41
C ASN A 323 -4.25 5.87 32.53
N GLY A 324 -3.19 6.39 31.91
CA GLY A 324 -2.34 5.61 30.99
C GLY A 324 -3.01 5.22 29.66
N ILE A 325 -4.18 5.78 29.35
CA ILE A 325 -4.88 5.55 28.08
C ILE A 325 -4.19 6.38 26.98
N ASP A 326 -3.78 5.69 25.93
CA ASP A 326 -3.11 6.25 24.75
C ASP A 326 -3.41 5.36 23.53
N GLY A 327 -3.05 5.83 22.33
CA GLY A 327 -3.10 5.01 21.12
C GLY A 327 -2.04 3.91 21.08
N ALA A 328 -2.19 2.98 20.14
CA ALA A 328 -1.19 1.96 19.87
C ALA A 328 0.17 2.54 19.42
N ALA A 329 1.23 1.76 19.64
CA ALA A 329 2.53 2.03 19.06
C ALA A 329 2.66 1.39 17.65
N PRO A 330 3.43 1.99 16.73
CA PRO A 330 4.00 3.33 16.81
C PRO A 330 2.90 4.40 16.74
N ARG A 331 3.03 5.42 17.60
CA ARG A 331 2.05 6.49 17.73
C ARG A 331 2.15 7.46 16.57
N SER A 332 1.01 8.01 16.17
CA SER A 332 0.98 9.12 15.23
C SER A 332 1.51 10.41 15.88
N SER A 333 1.71 11.45 15.07
CA SER A 333 2.11 12.77 15.57
C SER A 333 0.95 13.62 16.10
N LEU A 334 -0.30 13.20 15.87
CA LEU A 334 -1.52 14.00 16.12
C LEU A 334 -2.62 13.17 16.80
N ASN A 335 -3.76 13.79 17.12
CA ASN A 335 -4.96 13.07 17.56
C ASN A 335 -5.76 12.50 16.37
N ASN A 336 -5.11 11.69 15.54
CA ASN A 336 -5.69 10.90 14.44
C ASN A 336 -4.77 9.71 14.14
N TYR A 337 -5.24 8.69 13.42
CA TYR A 337 -4.34 7.61 13.03
C TYR A 337 -3.32 8.08 11.98
N MET A 338 -2.15 7.44 11.97
CA MET A 338 -1.24 7.40 10.82
C MET A 338 -1.11 5.96 10.37
N ARG A 339 -1.26 5.69 9.06
CA ARG A 339 -1.29 4.33 8.51
C ARG A 339 -0.08 3.51 8.93
N HIS A 340 -0.32 2.46 9.69
CA HIS A 340 0.70 1.57 10.23
C HIS A 340 0.15 0.15 10.33
N ILE A 341 1.05 -0.82 10.21
CA ILE A 341 0.77 -2.23 10.42
C ILE A 341 0.97 -2.52 11.92
N GLY A 342 0.02 -3.21 12.55
CA GLY A 342 0.06 -3.60 13.95
C GLY A 342 -0.29 -2.50 14.95
N ALA A 343 -0.89 -1.39 14.50
CA ALA A 343 -1.09 -0.18 15.30
C ALA A 343 -2.56 0.22 15.46
N GLY A 344 -3.45 -0.79 15.53
CA GLY A 344 -4.88 -0.61 15.73
C GLY A 344 -5.71 -0.87 14.47
N PHE A 345 -6.97 -1.26 14.68
CA PHE A 345 -7.89 -1.70 13.64
C PHE A 345 -8.18 -0.62 12.59
N PHE A 346 -8.58 0.58 13.00
CA PHE A 346 -8.85 1.68 12.06
C PHE A 346 -7.56 2.22 11.45
N THR A 347 -6.43 2.11 12.14
CA THR A 347 -5.11 2.47 11.59
C THR A 347 -4.74 1.61 10.38
N GLU A 348 -5.05 0.32 10.43
CA GLU A 348 -4.83 -0.62 9.33
C GLU A 348 -5.89 -0.47 8.24
N TRP A 349 -7.16 -0.55 8.58
CA TRP A 349 -8.23 -0.64 7.59
C TRP A 349 -8.71 0.73 7.07
N GLY A 350 -8.43 1.82 7.79
CA GLY A 350 -8.83 3.17 7.42
C GLY A 350 -10.31 3.43 7.65
N ASN A 351 -10.91 4.26 6.81
CA ASN A 351 -12.33 4.58 6.91
C ASN A 351 -13.21 3.33 6.73
N MET A 352 -13.79 2.85 7.83
CA MET A 352 -14.56 1.61 7.85
C MET A 352 -15.89 1.70 7.11
N TYR A 353 -16.48 2.90 7.03
CA TYR A 353 -17.79 3.12 6.43
C TYR A 353 -17.85 2.78 4.95
N ASN A 354 -16.75 2.93 4.22
CA ASN A 354 -16.77 2.71 2.78
C ASN A 354 -16.67 1.22 2.40
N TYR A 355 -16.35 0.31 3.32
CA TYR A 355 -16.38 -1.12 3.02
C TYR A 355 -17.81 -1.58 2.83
N ALA A 356 -18.13 -2.00 1.61
CA ALA A 356 -19.49 -2.34 1.24
C ALA A 356 -19.99 -3.59 1.95
N ASP A 357 -21.19 -3.47 2.52
CA ASP A 357 -21.91 -4.57 3.18
C ASP A 357 -21.14 -5.25 4.32
N VAL A 358 -20.15 -4.58 4.93
CA VAL A 358 -19.48 -5.06 6.14
C VAL A 358 -20.28 -4.66 7.39
N GLY A 359 -21.03 -3.56 7.32
CA GLY A 359 -21.94 -3.14 8.39
C GLY A 359 -21.34 -2.16 9.41
N PHE A 360 -20.13 -1.65 9.18
CA PHE A 360 -19.62 -0.52 9.94
C PHE A 360 -20.34 0.78 9.54
N VAL A 361 -20.61 1.62 10.53
CA VAL A 361 -21.22 2.95 10.35
C VAL A 361 -20.18 4.06 10.49
N ASN A 362 -20.37 5.17 9.77
CA ASN A 362 -19.52 6.36 9.88
C ASN A 362 -19.83 7.13 11.15
N TYR A 363 -19.17 6.79 12.26
CA TYR A 363 -19.31 7.54 13.50
C TYR A 363 -18.24 7.17 14.53
N TYR A 364 -18.46 7.67 15.74
CA TYR A 364 -17.70 7.31 16.94
C TYR A 364 -18.07 5.91 17.44
N TYR A 365 -17.05 5.18 17.87
CA TYR A 365 -17.15 3.90 18.54
C TYR A 365 -16.64 4.05 19.95
N TRP A 366 -17.44 3.62 20.93
CA TRP A 366 -17.03 3.63 22.32
C TRP A 366 -15.75 2.80 22.51
N THR A 367 -14.98 3.13 23.55
CA THR A 367 -13.85 2.31 23.99
C THR A 367 -13.98 1.97 25.46
N SER A 368 -13.32 0.90 25.88
CA SER A 368 -13.15 0.58 27.29
C SER A 368 -12.23 1.61 27.98
N GLY A 369 -12.48 1.85 29.27
CA GLY A 369 -11.69 2.80 30.07
C GLY A 369 -12.37 4.14 30.36
N ALA A 370 -13.70 4.24 30.19
CA ALA A 370 -14.46 5.38 30.70
C ALA A 370 -14.24 5.55 32.21
N THR A 371 -13.95 6.77 32.67
CA THR A 371 -13.76 7.08 34.09
C THR A 371 -14.74 8.15 34.53
N GLY A 372 -15.62 7.78 35.48
CA GLY A 372 -16.65 8.69 35.98
C GLY A 372 -17.73 8.97 34.94
N SER A 373 -18.06 10.24 34.73
CA SER A 373 -19.13 10.69 33.83
C SER A 373 -18.71 10.78 32.35
N SER A 374 -17.44 10.55 32.01
CA SER A 374 -16.93 10.67 30.64
C SER A 374 -16.21 9.41 30.17
N GLY A 375 -16.30 9.13 28.87
CA GLY A 375 -15.61 8.03 28.21
C GLY A 375 -14.93 8.46 26.91
N PHE A 376 -14.00 7.63 26.44
CA PHE A 376 -13.35 7.82 25.15
C PHE A 376 -14.06 7.07 24.03
N SER A 377 -14.13 7.72 22.88
CA SER A 377 -14.61 7.13 21.64
C SER A 377 -13.63 7.41 20.51
N VAL A 378 -13.59 6.52 19.51
CA VAL A 378 -12.71 6.64 18.34
C VAL A 378 -13.58 6.79 17.09
N ASP A 379 -13.30 7.81 16.30
CA ASP A 379 -13.92 8.01 14.99
C ASP A 379 -13.38 6.97 13.98
N SER A 380 -14.28 6.20 13.39
CA SER A 380 -13.95 5.19 12.37
C SER A 380 -13.45 5.75 11.03
N ASN A 381 -13.55 7.06 10.79
CA ASN A 381 -13.06 7.69 9.56
C ASN A 381 -11.55 8.01 9.65
N GLY A 382 -11.15 8.78 10.66
CA GLY A 382 -9.79 9.28 10.84
C GLY A 382 -9.04 8.74 12.06
N GLY A 383 -9.66 7.90 12.88
CA GLY A 383 -9.06 7.37 14.11
C GLY A 383 -8.87 8.42 15.20
N ASN A 384 -9.54 9.56 15.10
CA ASN A 384 -9.50 10.62 16.10
C ASN A 384 -10.16 10.13 17.39
N VAL A 385 -9.57 10.49 18.53
CA VAL A 385 -10.13 10.15 19.83
C VAL A 385 -10.85 11.36 20.42
N PHE A 386 -12.02 11.13 20.97
CA PHE A 386 -12.87 12.14 21.61
C PHE A 386 -13.32 11.69 22.99
N SER A 387 -13.42 12.65 23.90
CA SER A 387 -14.00 12.49 25.23
C SER A 387 -15.43 13.02 25.23
N TYR A 388 -16.38 12.18 25.60
CA TYR A 388 -17.81 12.51 25.66
C TYR A 388 -18.44 12.00 26.94
N SER A 389 -19.63 12.51 27.27
CA SER A 389 -20.44 11.99 28.37
C SER A 389 -20.72 10.50 28.17
N ALA A 390 -20.49 9.68 29.19
CA ALA A 390 -20.73 8.23 29.17
C ALA A 390 -22.23 7.88 28.98
N SER A 391 -23.13 8.86 29.19
CA SER A 391 -24.57 8.73 28.93
C SER A 391 -24.94 8.82 27.45
N ASN A 392 -24.04 9.30 26.58
CA ASN A 392 -24.31 9.40 25.15
C ASN A 392 -24.32 8.00 24.53
N GLY A 393 -25.23 7.77 23.59
CA GLY A 393 -25.12 6.59 22.73
C GLY A 393 -23.94 6.73 21.78
N TYR A 394 -23.23 5.65 21.46
CA TYR A 394 -22.32 5.54 20.29
C TYR A 394 -22.23 4.06 19.88
N SER A 395 -21.60 3.79 18.73
CA SER A 395 -21.45 2.42 18.23
C SER A 395 -20.45 1.60 19.05
N ALA A 396 -20.43 0.28 18.86
CA ALA A 396 -19.47 -0.61 19.49
C ALA A 396 -18.72 -1.48 18.49
N VAL A 397 -17.40 -1.58 18.70
CA VAL A 397 -16.57 -2.66 18.17
C VAL A 397 -15.98 -3.42 19.35
N CYS A 398 -16.17 -4.72 19.35
CA CYS A 398 -15.63 -5.66 20.31
C CYS A 398 -14.45 -6.41 19.67
N THR A 399 -13.49 -6.82 20.47
CA THR A 399 -12.34 -7.60 20.03
C THR A 399 -12.24 -8.89 20.83
N ALA A 400 -11.67 -9.93 20.24
CA ALA A 400 -11.41 -11.19 20.95
C ALA A 400 -10.58 -10.90 22.22
N PRO A 401 -10.85 -11.60 23.35
CA PRO A 401 -10.27 -11.31 24.66
C PRO A 401 -8.75 -11.09 24.67
#